data_AF-A0A7R8WXI8-F1
#
_entry.id   AF-A0A7R8WXI8-F1
#
_cell.length_a   1.000
_cell.length_b   1.000
_cell.length_c   1.000
_cell.angle_alpha   90.00
_cell.angle_beta   90.00
_cell.angle_gamma   90.00
#
_symmetry.space_group_name_H-M   'P 1'
#
loop_
_entity.id
_entity.type
_entity.pdbx_description
1 polymer ?
#
loop_
_entity_poly.entity_id
_entity_poly.type
_entity_poly.pdbx_seq_one_letter_code
_entity_poly.pdbx_strand_id
1 'polypeptide(L)'
;MAALEQAVKDLKENSIDALVTAPINKHAMQLADFGHVGHTEYLTQQFDVQESVMMMVSDQIKVALVTNHIPISDVAKHISTEKIIQKVEM
;
A
#
# COMPACT_ATOMS: atom_id res chain seq x y z
N MET A 1 -8.39 8.56 13.03
CA MET A 1 -7.69 8.61 11.72
C MET A 1 -7.11 9.97 11.37
N ALA A 2 -7.47 11.03 12.11
CA ALA A 2 -6.95 12.39 11.94
C ALA A 2 -5.43 12.51 11.67
N ALA A 3 -4.58 11.72 12.34
CA ALA A 3 -3.13 11.77 12.10
C ALA A 3 -2.73 11.34 10.68
N LEU A 4 -3.29 10.24 10.16
CA LEU A 4 -2.98 9.76 8.81
C LEU A 4 -3.58 10.68 7.75
N GLU A 5 -4.80 11.16 7.96
CA GLU A 5 -5.47 12.12 7.07
C GLU A 5 -4.69 13.43 6.96
N GLN A 6 -4.24 13.98 8.09
CA GLN A 6 -3.43 15.19 8.12
C GLN A 6 -2.08 14.97 7.42
N ALA A 7 -1.40 13.85 7.69
CA ALA A 7 -0.13 13.55 7.05
C ALA A 7 -0.25 13.38 5.51
N VAL A 8 -1.37 12.80 5.04
CA VAL A 8 -1.66 12.74 3.59
C VAL A 8 -1.89 14.12 3.00
N LYS A 9 -2.61 15.00 3.72
CA LYS A 9 -2.79 16.38 3.30
C LYS A 9 -1.43 17.10 3.21
N ASP A 10 -0.60 16.99 4.23
CA ASP A 10 0.73 17.61 4.27
C ASP A 10 1.63 17.09 3.13
N LEU A 11 1.58 15.80 2.81
CA LEU A 11 2.26 15.23 1.63
C LEU A 11 1.76 15.85 0.32
N LYS A 12 0.43 15.93 0.13
CA LYS A 12 -0.17 16.51 -1.09
C LYS A 12 0.17 17.98 -1.27
N GLU A 13 0.31 18.71 -0.17
CA GLU A 13 0.70 20.13 -0.16
C GLU A 13 2.22 20.33 -0.27
N ASN A 14 3.01 19.25 -0.34
CA ASN A 14 4.48 19.25 -0.31
C ASN A 14 5.07 19.91 0.95
N SER A 15 4.34 19.85 2.07
CA SER A 15 4.80 20.32 3.38
C SER A 15 5.78 19.35 4.04
N ILE A 16 5.81 18.09 3.58
CA ILE A 16 6.73 17.03 4.02
C ILE A 16 7.21 16.21 2.82
N ASP A 17 8.43 15.68 2.89
CA ASP A 17 9.04 14.90 1.79
C ASP A 17 8.64 13.41 1.80
N ALA A 18 8.31 12.86 2.98
CA ALA A 18 8.03 11.44 3.15
C ALA A 18 7.10 11.18 4.34
N LEU A 19 6.41 10.05 4.28
CA LEU A 19 5.55 9.57 5.36
C LEU A 19 6.03 8.21 5.86
N VAL A 20 6.28 8.12 7.18
CA VAL A 20 6.53 6.88 7.88
C VAL A 20 5.30 6.56 8.73
N THR A 21 4.71 5.38 8.52
CA THR A 21 3.51 4.97 9.26
C THR A 21 3.85 4.02 10.39
N ALA A 22 3.33 4.30 11.59
CA ALA A 22 3.37 3.36 12.72
C ALA A 22 2.37 2.21 12.48
N PRO A 23 2.58 1.03 13.11
CA PRO A 23 1.64 -0.07 12.99
C PRO A 23 0.26 0.30 13.54
N ILE A 24 -0.78 -0.22 12.89
CA ILE A 24 -2.19 0.00 13.21
C ILE A 24 -2.88 -1.33 13.53
N ASN A 25 -3.94 -1.28 14.33
CA ASN A 25 -4.78 -2.43 14.62
C ASN A 25 -5.96 -2.48 13.66
N LYS A 26 -5.99 -3.45 12.74
CA LYS A 26 -7.03 -3.59 11.71
C LYS A 26 -8.45 -3.73 12.28
N HIS A 27 -8.60 -4.44 13.40
CA HIS A 27 -9.90 -4.61 14.05
C HIS A 27 -10.43 -3.29 14.62
N ALA A 28 -9.56 -2.51 15.27
CA ALA A 28 -9.92 -1.19 15.78
C ALA A 28 -10.32 -0.22 14.65
N MET A 29 -9.69 -0.34 13.47
CA MET A 29 -10.03 0.50 12.32
C MET A 29 -11.38 0.17 11.72
N GLN A 30 -11.72 -1.12 11.61
CA GLN A 30 -13.05 -1.55 11.17
C GLN A 30 -14.15 -1.05 12.12
N LEU A 31 -13.92 -1.11 13.43
CA LEU A 31 -14.85 -0.55 14.43
C LEU A 31 -14.98 0.97 14.34
N ALA A 32 -13.94 1.66 13.87
CA ALA A 32 -13.93 3.10 13.66
C ALA A 32 -14.49 3.52 12.28
N ASP A 33 -15.12 2.60 11.55
CA ASP A 33 -15.69 2.79 10.21
C ASP A 33 -14.67 3.34 9.19
N PHE A 34 -13.41 2.99 9.37
CA PHE A 34 -12.38 3.30 8.39
C PHE A 34 -12.52 2.32 7.22
N GLY A 35 -13.17 2.78 6.15
CA GLY A 35 -13.56 2.00 4.96
C GLY A 35 -12.42 1.40 4.12
N HIS A 36 -11.21 1.23 4.67
CA HIS A 36 -10.06 0.64 4.00
C HIS A 36 -9.44 -0.48 4.85
N VAL A 37 -8.92 -1.51 4.18
CA VAL A 37 -8.32 -2.69 4.83
C VAL A 37 -6.98 -2.35 5.52
N GLY A 38 -6.30 -1.29 5.09
CA GLY A 38 -5.03 -0.85 5.64
C GLY A 38 -4.49 0.44 5.00
N HIS A 39 -3.25 0.77 5.33
CA HIS A 39 -2.56 1.96 4.83
C HIS A 39 -2.37 1.94 3.31
N THR A 40 -1.97 0.81 2.74
CA THR A 40 -1.66 0.70 1.31
C THR A 40 -2.87 1.04 0.46
N GLU A 41 -4.03 0.46 0.79
CA GLU A 41 -5.28 0.71 0.06
C GLU A 41 -5.76 2.15 0.22
N TYR A 42 -5.70 2.69 1.43
CA TYR A 42 -6.05 4.09 1.69
C TYR A 42 -5.18 5.07 0.91
N LEU A 43 -3.84 4.90 0.97
CA LEU A 43 -2.91 5.78 0.27
C LEU A 43 -3.06 5.67 -1.25
N THR A 44 -3.21 4.45 -1.78
CA THR A 44 -3.46 4.22 -3.22
C THR A 44 -4.67 5.04 -3.69
N GLN A 45 -5.76 5.01 -2.93
CA GLN A 45 -6.95 5.81 -3.24
C GLN A 45 -6.73 7.32 -3.05
N GLN A 46 -6.09 7.75 -1.96
CA GLN A 46 -5.89 9.17 -1.69
C GLN A 46 -5.02 9.86 -2.74
N PHE A 47 -4.07 9.15 -3.34
CA PHE A 47 -3.20 9.69 -4.39
C PHE A 47 -3.72 9.44 -5.80
N ASP A 48 -4.97 8.94 -5.94
CA ASP A 48 -5.62 8.65 -7.23
C ASP A 48 -4.76 7.77 -8.16
N VAL A 49 -3.93 6.90 -7.58
CA VAL A 49 -3.08 5.97 -8.32
C VAL A 49 -3.80 4.64 -8.50
N GLN A 50 -3.67 4.06 -9.69
CA GLN A 50 -4.35 2.80 -10.01
C GLN A 50 -3.73 1.59 -9.29
N GLU A 51 -2.43 1.65 -9.01
CA GLU A 51 -1.68 0.54 -8.45
C GLU A 51 -0.58 1.04 -7.52
N SER A 52 -0.23 0.21 -6.54
CA SER A 52 0.91 0.41 -5.65
C SER A 52 1.75 -0.86 -5.54
N VAL A 53 3.06 -0.71 -5.31
CA VAL A 53 3.98 -1.82 -5.12
C VAL A 53 4.30 -1.96 -3.64
N MET A 54 4.06 -3.15 -3.09
CA MET A 54 4.58 -3.51 -1.78
C MET A 54 6.01 -4.01 -1.92
N MET A 55 6.92 -3.37 -1.19
CA MET A 55 8.34 -3.70 -1.22
C MET A 55 8.91 -3.80 0.19
N MET A 56 9.65 -4.87 0.45
CA MET A 56 10.44 -5.05 1.66
C MET A 56 11.91 -4.79 1.32
N VAL A 57 12.54 -3.91 2.09
CA VAL A 57 13.90 -3.45 1.82
C VAL A 57 14.78 -3.71 3.02
N SER A 58 15.94 -4.30 2.77
CA SER A 58 17.05 -4.43 3.71
C SER A 58 18.36 -4.13 2.98
N ASP A 59 19.46 -4.03 3.71
CA ASP A 59 20.79 -3.81 3.12
C ASP A 59 21.26 -4.98 2.23
N GLN A 60 20.72 -6.18 2.44
CA GLN A 60 21.13 -7.40 1.73
C GLN A 60 20.20 -7.75 0.57
N ILE A 61 18.89 -7.56 0.76
CA ILE A 61 17.87 -7.96 -0.22
C ILE A 61 16.73 -6.95 -0.28
N LYS A 62 16.22 -6.79 -1.49
CA LYS A 62 15.03 -6.03 -1.83
C LYS A 62 14.02 -6.98 -2.46
N VAL A 63 12.81 -7.05 -1.91
CA VAL A 63 11.76 -7.97 -2.36
C VAL A 63 10.50 -7.17 -2.66
N ALA A 64 10.11 -7.13 -3.94
CA ALA A 64 8.83 -6.59 -4.38
C ALA A 64 7.83 -7.73 -4.67
N LEU A 65 6.55 -7.47 -4.45
CA LEU A 65 5.49 -8.48 -4.60
C LEU A 65 4.65 -8.23 -5.86
N VAL A 66 4.51 -9.25 -6.70
CA VAL A 66 3.58 -9.22 -7.86
C VAL A 66 2.13 -9.37 -7.38
N THR A 67 1.90 -10.19 -6.36
CA THR A 67 0.60 -10.41 -5.72
C THR A 67 0.73 -10.20 -4.21
N ASN A 68 -0.29 -9.60 -3.60
CA ASN A 68 -0.33 -9.32 -2.17
C ASN A 68 -1.06 -10.46 -1.41
N HIS A 69 -1.89 -10.12 -0.43
CA HIS A 69 -2.60 -11.04 0.46
C HIS A 69 -3.77 -11.76 -0.26
N ILE A 70 -3.46 -12.77 -1.07
CA ILE A 70 -4.45 -13.65 -1.73
C ILE A 70 -4.25 -15.12 -1.30
N PRO A 71 -5.29 -15.96 -1.42
CA PRO A 71 -5.15 -17.40 -1.20
C PRO A 71 -4.08 -18.00 -2.11
N ILE A 72 -3.27 -18.93 -1.57
CA ILE A 72 -2.20 -19.60 -2.32
C ILE A 72 -2.74 -20.28 -3.59
N SER A 73 -3.93 -20.87 -3.51
CA SER A 73 -4.62 -21.51 -4.63
C SER A 73 -4.94 -20.57 -5.80
N ASP A 74 -4.97 -19.26 -5.56
CA ASP A 74 -5.30 -18.26 -6.56
C ASP A 74 -4.08 -17.51 -7.10
N VAL A 75 -2.89 -17.70 -6.49
CA VAL A 75 -1.65 -17.03 -6.91
C VAL A 75 -1.36 -17.23 -8.39
N ALA A 76 -1.36 -18.49 -8.85
CA ALA A 76 -1.05 -18.81 -10.24
C ALA A 76 -2.00 -18.13 -11.24
N LYS A 77 -3.27 -17.92 -10.87
CA LYS A 77 -4.29 -17.27 -11.72
C LYS A 77 -4.10 -15.76 -11.82
N HIS A 78 -3.46 -15.15 -10.82
CA HIS A 78 -3.25 -13.70 -10.73
C HIS A 78 -1.87 -13.26 -11.23
N ILE A 79 -1.06 -14.18 -11.74
CA ILE A 79 0.22 -13.90 -12.37
C ILE A 79 0.01 -13.81 -13.88
N SER A 80 0.39 -12.69 -14.47
CA SER A 80 0.42 -12.49 -15.92
C SER A 80 1.68 -11.71 -16.31
N THR A 81 2.10 -11.81 -17.57
CA THR A 81 3.27 -11.08 -18.09
C THR A 81 3.08 -9.58 -17.93
N GLU A 82 1.89 -9.08 -18.25
CA GLU A 82 1.52 -7.66 -18.17
C GLU A 82 1.65 -7.16 -16.73
N LYS A 83 1.14 -7.92 -15.76
CA LYS A 83 1.22 -7.55 -14.35
C LYS A 83 2.65 -7.57 -13.82
N ILE A 84 3.48 -8.52 -14.26
CA ILE A 84 4.89 -8.57 -13.88
C ILE A 84 5.62 -7.33 -14.42
N ILE A 85 5.46 -7.01 -15.70
CA ILE A 85 6.10 -5.84 -16.33
C ILE A 85 5.66 -4.57 -15.62
N GLN A 86 4.36 -4.39 -15.40
CA GLN A 86 3.82 -3.24 -14.69
C GLN A 86 4.45 -3.06 -13.30
N LYS A 87 4.64 -4.15 -12.54
CA LYS A 87 5.25 -4.07 -11.19
C LYS A 87 6.75 -3.80 -11.21
N VAL A 88 7.45 -4.13 -12.29
CA VAL A 88 8.89 -3.90 -12.45
C VAL A 88 9.20 -2.47 -12.92
N GLU A 89 8.30 -1.85 -13.69
CA GLU A 89 8.47 -0.49 -14.23
C GLU A 89 8.07 0.63 -13.25
N MET A 90 7.39 0.29 -12.14
CA MET A 90 7.03 1.21 -11.06
C MET A 90 8.21 1.48 -10.12
#